data_AF-A0A0B1TPM5-F1
#
_entry.id   AF-A0A0B1TPM5-F1
#
_cell.length_a   1.000
_cell.length_b   1.000
_cell.length_c   1.000
_cell.angle_alpha   90.00
_cell.angle_beta   90.00
_cell.angle_gamma   90.00
#
_symmetry.space_group_name_H-M   'P 1'
#
loop_
_entity.id
_entity.type
_entity.pdbx_description
1 polymer ?
#
loop_
_entity_poly.entity_id
_entity_poly.type
_entity_poly.pdbx_seq_one_letter_code
_entity_poly.pdbx_strand_id
1 'polypeptide(L)'
;MKVRRDALAQASMSKLARVSYASKGRGSVNIRLPSPHIAQAYVNHGWNALSMIPQGQLLHYYTIAELVREQKEPSLIALCRRYDPKEKFILSVSIIADIEHCPQTPPPEATDVSLPRKGYPLTHERASSTPDLFGPLALVPTDV
;
A
#
# COMPACT_ATOMS: atom_id res chain seq x y z
N MET A 1 6.95 5.08 -17.26
CA MET A 1 7.75 5.79 -18.29
C MET A 1 9.21 6.04 -17.88
N LYS A 2 9.52 6.30 -16.60
CA LYS A 2 10.88 6.68 -16.16
C LYS A 2 11.93 5.57 -16.35
N VAL A 3 11.67 4.33 -15.92
CA VAL A 3 12.58 3.18 -16.18
C VAL A 3 12.70 2.86 -17.68
N ARG A 4 11.60 2.95 -18.44
CA ARG A 4 11.58 2.57 -19.87
C ARG A 4 12.48 3.46 -20.75
N ARG A 5 12.84 4.66 -20.29
CA ARG A 5 13.70 5.61 -21.03
C ARG A 5 15.07 5.79 -20.38
N ASP A 6 15.41 4.98 -19.37
CA ASP A 6 16.66 5.09 -18.62
C ASP A 6 17.46 3.81 -18.75
N ALA A 7 18.54 3.86 -19.55
CA ALA A 7 19.36 2.70 -19.86
C ALA A 7 20.08 2.14 -18.62
N LEU A 8 20.48 3.00 -17.68
CA LEU A 8 21.15 2.58 -16.45
C LEU A 8 20.18 1.88 -15.52
N ALA A 9 18.98 2.44 -15.34
CA ALA A 9 17.92 1.80 -14.56
C ALA A 9 17.59 0.41 -15.12
N GLN A 10 17.44 0.30 -16.44
CA GLN A 10 17.18 -0.97 -17.11
C GLN A 10 18.32 -1.97 -16.90
N ALA A 11 19.56 -1.56 -17.14
CA ALA A 11 20.72 -2.43 -16.99
C ALA A 11 20.83 -2.97 -15.56
N SER A 12 20.68 -2.11 -14.54
CA SER A 12 20.70 -2.51 -13.13
C SER A 12 19.57 -3.48 -12.77
N MET A 13 18.33 -3.15 -13.14
CA MET A 13 17.17 -4.00 -12.82
C MET A 13 17.22 -5.33 -13.55
N SER A 14 17.56 -5.34 -14.84
CA SER A 14 17.71 -6.58 -15.63
C SER A 14 18.85 -7.44 -15.13
N LYS A 15 19.97 -6.84 -14.70
CA LYS A 15 21.09 -7.60 -14.08
C LYS A 15 20.62 -8.30 -12.82
N LEU A 16 19.98 -7.57 -11.90
CA LEU A 16 19.47 -8.15 -10.64
C LEU A 16 18.43 -9.25 -10.92
N ALA A 17 17.51 -9.01 -11.85
CA ALA A 17 16.46 -9.96 -12.19
C ALA A 17 17.04 -11.28 -12.71
N ARG A 18 17.99 -11.22 -13.66
CA ARG A 18 18.60 -12.42 -14.26
C ARG A 18 19.40 -13.23 -13.25
N VAL A 19 20.26 -12.57 -12.47
CA VAL A 19 21.10 -13.23 -11.46
C VAL A 19 20.25 -13.87 -10.37
N SER A 20 19.22 -13.17 -9.91
CA SER A 20 18.34 -13.68 -8.86
C SER A 20 17.43 -14.78 -9.37
N TYR A 21 16.90 -14.66 -10.59
CA TYR A 21 16.09 -15.71 -11.20
C TYR A 21 16.87 -17.02 -11.37
N ALA A 22 18.11 -16.94 -11.85
CA ALA A 22 18.95 -18.11 -12.07
C ALA A 22 19.25 -18.89 -10.78
N SER A 23 19.31 -18.19 -9.63
CA SER A 23 19.64 -18.80 -8.34
C SER A 23 18.42 -19.12 -7.47
N LYS A 24 17.34 -18.34 -7.56
CA LYS A 24 16.20 -18.38 -6.63
C LYS A 24 14.85 -18.67 -7.30
N GLY A 25 14.79 -18.76 -8.63
CA GLY A 25 13.55 -18.96 -9.37
C GLY A 25 12.72 -17.68 -9.51
N ARG A 26 11.40 -17.82 -9.77
CA ARG A 26 10.51 -16.69 -10.12
C ARG A 26 10.28 -15.73 -8.95
N GLY A 27 10.06 -14.46 -9.31
CA GLY A 27 9.92 -13.37 -8.35
C GLY A 27 9.77 -12.01 -9.03
N SER A 28 10.03 -10.95 -8.27
CA SER A 28 9.97 -9.56 -8.74
C SER A 28 11.18 -8.77 -8.28
N VAL A 29 11.62 -7.85 -9.14
CA VAL A 29 12.53 -6.78 -8.74
C VAL A 29 11.69 -5.70 -8.07
N ASN A 30 12.13 -5.19 -6.93
CA ASN A 30 11.46 -4.14 -6.20
C ASN A 30 12.41 -2.96 -5.96
N ILE A 31 11.95 -1.76 -6.31
CA ILE A 31 12.63 -0.51 -5.94
C ILE A 31 12.12 -0.09 -4.57
N ARG A 32 13.00 -0.06 -3.59
CA ARG A 32 12.75 0.39 -2.21
C ARG A 32 13.24 1.81 -2.05
N LEU A 33 12.30 2.73 -1.90
CA LEU A 33 12.61 4.15 -1.69
C LEU A 33 12.54 4.43 -0.18
N PRO A 34 13.64 4.92 0.45
CA PRO A 34 13.75 4.98 1.91
C PRO A 34 12.97 6.12 2.57
N SER A 35 12.44 7.07 1.78
CA SER A 35 11.60 8.13 2.29
C SER A 35 10.68 8.70 1.20
N PRO A 36 9.58 9.39 1.58
CA PRO A 36 8.73 10.11 0.63
C PRO A 36 9.50 11.16 -0.18
N HIS A 37 10.47 11.85 0.42
CA HIS A 37 11.29 12.85 -0.28
C HIS A 37 12.12 12.21 -1.41
N ILE A 38 12.75 11.07 -1.15
CA ILE A 38 13.52 10.34 -2.18
C ILE A 38 12.60 9.80 -3.27
N ALA A 39 11.40 9.34 -2.90
CA ALA A 39 10.40 8.94 -3.88
C ALA A 39 9.97 10.11 -4.79
N GLN A 40 9.76 11.28 -4.22
CA GLN A 40 9.45 12.50 -4.98
C GLN A 40 10.61 12.88 -5.90
N ALA A 41 11.85 12.83 -5.42
CA ALA A 41 13.04 13.08 -6.23
C ALA A 41 13.13 12.12 -7.42
N TYR A 42 12.83 10.83 -7.22
CA TYR A 42 12.77 9.84 -8.28
C TYR A 42 11.66 10.12 -9.31
N VAL A 43 10.47 10.53 -8.86
CA VAL A 43 9.37 10.92 -9.77
C VAL A 43 9.78 12.11 -10.65
N ASN A 44 10.40 13.13 -10.04
CA ASN A 44 10.78 14.37 -10.71
C ASN A 44 11.96 14.13 -11.66
N HIS A 45 13.06 13.56 -11.16
CA HIS A 45 14.36 13.54 -11.83
C HIS A 45 14.80 12.14 -12.32
N GLY A 46 14.00 11.10 -12.07
CA GLY A 46 14.29 9.74 -12.54
C GLY A 46 15.41 9.04 -11.77
N TRP A 47 16.04 8.06 -12.40
CA TRP A 47 17.03 7.18 -11.76
C TRP A 47 18.25 7.92 -11.22
N ASN A 48 18.66 9.01 -11.88
CA ASN A 48 19.83 9.79 -11.49
C ASN A 48 19.68 10.42 -10.08
N ALA A 49 18.45 10.70 -9.63
CA ALA A 49 18.20 11.15 -8.26
C ALA A 49 18.60 10.13 -7.19
N LEU A 50 18.72 8.86 -7.58
CA LEU A 50 19.06 7.76 -6.68
C LEU A 50 20.57 7.41 -6.73
N SER A 51 21.37 8.13 -7.52
CA SER A 51 22.79 7.82 -7.77
C SER A 51 23.65 7.75 -6.51
N MET A 52 23.29 8.52 -5.47
CA MET A 52 24.01 8.55 -4.19
C MET A 52 23.63 7.40 -3.25
N ILE A 53 22.57 6.64 -3.54
CA ILE A 53 22.11 5.54 -2.69
C ILE A 53 22.67 4.22 -3.23
N PRO A 54 23.33 3.40 -2.41
CA PRO A 54 23.85 2.10 -2.84
C PRO A 54 22.76 1.22 -3.46
N GLN A 55 23.04 0.59 -4.60
CA GLN A 55 22.06 -0.22 -5.32
C GLN A 55 21.49 -1.37 -4.49
N GLY A 56 22.26 -1.95 -3.58
CA GLY A 56 21.78 -3.02 -2.68
C GLY A 56 20.72 -2.55 -1.67
N GLN A 57 20.64 -1.25 -1.39
CA GLN A 57 19.59 -0.66 -0.55
C GLN A 57 18.36 -0.30 -1.38
N LEU A 58 18.56 0.11 -2.64
CA LEU A 58 17.49 0.50 -3.56
C LEU A 58 16.77 -0.68 -4.21
N LEU A 59 17.52 -1.67 -4.67
CA LEU A 59 17.00 -2.77 -5.47
C LEU A 59 17.01 -4.05 -4.66
N HIS A 60 15.83 -4.63 -4.51
CA HIS A 60 15.63 -5.89 -3.83
C HIS A 60 14.95 -6.88 -4.75
N TYR A 61 15.34 -8.16 -4.70
CA TYR A 61 14.64 -9.22 -5.42
C TYR A 61 13.83 -10.05 -4.44
N TYR A 62 12.52 -10.08 -4.64
CA TYR A 62 11.61 -10.90 -3.86
C TYR A 62 11.21 -12.14 -4.64
N THR A 63 11.51 -13.31 -4.08
CA THR A 63 10.94 -14.59 -4.53
C THR A 63 9.45 -14.67 -4.23
N ILE A 64 8.74 -15.57 -4.92
CA ILE A 64 7.32 -15.82 -4.61
C ILE A 64 7.12 -16.18 -3.12
N ALA A 65 8.02 -16.98 -2.53
CA ALA A 65 7.94 -17.36 -1.12
C ALA A 65 8.07 -16.16 -0.19
N GLU A 66 9.01 -15.24 -0.47
CA GLU A 66 9.19 -14.02 0.32
C GLU A 66 8.00 -13.07 0.16
N LEU A 67 7.45 -12.92 -1.06
CA LEU A 67 6.25 -12.11 -1.31
C LEU A 67 5.04 -12.61 -0.51
N VAL A 68 4.84 -13.93 -0.45
CA VAL A 68 3.78 -14.56 0.34
C VAL A 68 4.01 -14.35 1.84
N ARG A 69 5.24 -14.58 2.31
CA ARG A 69 5.61 -14.43 3.72
C ARG A 69 5.42 -12.99 4.22
N GLU A 70 5.76 -12.01 3.38
CA GLU A 70 5.61 -10.58 3.68
C GLU A 70 4.19 -10.04 3.39
N GLN A 71 3.23 -10.92 3.07
CA GLN A 71 1.85 -10.56 2.78
C GLN A 71 1.73 -9.43 1.74
N LYS A 72 2.59 -9.49 0.71
CA LYS A 72 2.53 -8.55 -0.41
C LYS A 72 1.23 -8.76 -1.19
N GLU A 73 0.90 -7.76 -1.99
CA GLU A 73 -0.34 -7.70 -2.75
C GLU A 73 -0.58 -9.02 -3.56
N PRO A 74 -1.75 -9.68 -3.43
CA PRO A 74 -2.00 -10.97 -4.06
C PRO A 74 -1.87 -11.00 -5.59
N SER A 75 -2.24 -9.92 -6.29
CA SER A 75 -2.12 -9.83 -7.75
C SER A 75 -0.65 -9.80 -8.21
N LEU A 76 0.25 -9.18 -7.45
CA LEU A 76 1.70 -9.23 -7.68
C LEU A 76 2.20 -10.67 -7.59
N ILE A 77 1.78 -11.42 -6.58
CA ILE A 77 2.12 -12.84 -6.41
C ILE A 77 1.59 -13.65 -7.60
N ALA A 78 0.34 -13.42 -8.01
CA ALA A 78 -0.27 -14.09 -9.15
C ALA A 78 0.43 -13.75 -10.49
N LEU A 79 0.93 -12.52 -10.65
CA LEU A 79 1.75 -12.12 -11.80
C LEU A 79 3.11 -12.83 -11.78
N CYS A 80 3.79 -12.84 -10.63
CA CYS A 80 5.07 -13.53 -10.45
C CYS A 80 4.99 -15.03 -10.75
N ARG A 81 3.84 -15.66 -10.50
CA ARG A 81 3.60 -17.07 -10.83
C ARG A 81 3.44 -17.33 -12.33
N ARG A 82 2.97 -16.36 -13.11
CA ARG A 82 2.53 -16.57 -14.50
C ARG A 82 3.47 -16.02 -15.58
N TYR A 83 4.36 -15.08 -15.25
CA TYR A 83 5.23 -14.48 -16.27
C TYR A 83 6.26 -15.47 -16.84
N ASP A 84 6.65 -15.25 -18.10
CA ASP A 84 7.77 -15.94 -18.72
C ASP A 84 9.08 -15.14 -18.51
N PRO A 85 10.05 -15.64 -17.73
CA PRO A 85 11.33 -14.98 -17.46
C PRO A 85 12.25 -14.86 -18.68
N LYS A 86 11.97 -15.57 -19.80
CA LYS A 86 12.70 -15.39 -21.06
C LYS A 86 12.27 -14.12 -21.80
N GLU A 87 11.01 -13.73 -21.61
CA GLU A 87 10.40 -12.59 -22.29
C GLU A 87 10.45 -11.32 -21.43
N LYS A 88 10.12 -11.43 -20.13
CA LYS A 88 9.96 -10.27 -19.26
C LYS A 88 10.21 -10.60 -17.79
N PHE A 89 10.48 -9.56 -17.01
CA PHE A 89 10.51 -9.62 -15.55
C PHE A 89 9.46 -8.69 -14.95
N ILE A 90 9.03 -9.01 -13.73
CA ILE A 90 8.11 -8.17 -12.97
C ILE A 90 8.90 -7.15 -12.18
N LEU A 91 8.53 -5.88 -12.34
CA LEU A 91 9.01 -4.77 -11.55
C LEU A 91 7.89 -4.29 -10.63
N SER A 92 8.17 -4.25 -9.33
CA SER A 92 7.35 -3.62 -8.29
C SER A 92 8.09 -2.41 -7.72
N VAL A 93 7.36 -1.46 -7.16
CA VAL A 93 7.95 -0.28 -6.50
C VAL A 93 7.28 -0.13 -5.15
N SER A 94 8.07 0.06 -4.11
CA SER A 94 7.59 0.28 -2.75
C SER A 94 8.31 1.47 -2.12
N ILE A 95 7.53 2.32 -1.45
CA ILE A 95 8.06 3.42 -0.65
C ILE A 95 8.02 2.96 0.80
N ILE A 96 9.16 2.99 1.46
CA ILE A 96 9.26 2.76 2.89
C ILE A 96 9.23 4.15 3.51
N ALA A 97 8.16 4.44 4.24
CA ALA A 97 8.06 5.64 5.05
C ALA A 97 8.14 5.22 6.51
N ASP A 98 9.03 5.86 7.26
CA ASP A 98 9.05 5.67 8.71
C ASP A 98 7.78 6.28 9.31
N ILE A 99 7.08 5.52 10.14
CA ILE A 99 5.73 5.87 10.62
C ILE A 99 5.76 7.15 11.47
N GLU A 100 6.91 7.44 12.10
CA GLU A 100 7.09 8.64 12.92
C GLU A 100 6.97 9.96 12.13
N HIS A 101 7.03 9.91 10.79
CA HIS A 101 6.90 11.09 9.92
C HIS A 101 5.77 10.97 8.89
N CYS A 102 4.80 10.07 9.10
CA CYS A 102 3.59 10.09 8.30
C CYS A 102 2.81 11.38 8.63
N PRO A 103 2.56 12.27 7.64
CA PRO A 103 1.64 13.37 7.89
C PRO A 103 0.31 12.78 8.34
N GLN A 104 -0.20 13.22 9.50
CA GLN A 104 -1.50 12.80 9.99
C GLN A 104 -2.50 12.87 8.85
N THR A 105 -3.23 11.78 8.61
CA THR A 105 -4.36 11.77 7.69
C THR A 105 -5.23 12.97 8.07
N PRO A 106 -5.50 13.92 7.15
CA PRO A 106 -6.33 15.06 7.50
C PRO A 106 -7.67 14.53 8.05
N PRO A 107 -8.21 15.17 9.11
CA PRO A 107 -9.47 14.74 9.69
C PRO A 107 -10.53 14.62 8.58
N PRO A 108 -11.40 13.60 8.61
CA PRO A 108 -12.51 13.54 7.68
C PRO A 108 -13.28 14.86 7.74
N GLU A 109 -13.59 15.42 6.58
CA GLU A 109 -14.36 16.65 6.43
C GLU A 109 -15.61 16.52 7.29
N ALA A 110 -15.72 17.34 8.34
CA ALA A 110 -16.85 17.28 9.24
C ALA A 110 -18.10 17.57 8.42
N THR A 111 -18.94 16.56 8.24
CA THR A 111 -20.27 16.73 7.68
C THR A 111 -20.97 17.78 8.52
N ASP A 112 -21.14 18.99 7.97
CA ASP A 112 -21.84 20.09 8.62
C ASP A 112 -23.30 19.67 8.80
N VAL A 113 -23.62 19.08 9.96
CA VAL A 113 -25.00 18.85 10.38
C VAL A 113 -25.54 20.22 10.80
N SER A 114 -25.93 21.01 9.81
CA SER A 114 -26.67 22.24 10.00
C SER A 114 -28.02 21.89 10.64
N LEU A 115 -28.08 21.98 11.97
CA LEU A 115 -29.31 21.95 12.76
C LEU A 115 -30.05 23.29 12.58
N PRO A 116 -31.30 23.32 12.07
CA PRO A 116 -32.10 24.52 12.16
C PRO A 116 -32.65 24.67 13.59
N ARG A 117 -32.13 25.66 14.32
CA ARG A 117 -32.75 26.20 15.54
C ARG A 117 -34.05 26.95 15.19
N LYS A 118 -35.19 26.42 15.62
CA LYS A 118 -36.44 27.11 16.01
C LYS A 118 -37.10 26.18 17.05
N GLY A 119 -37.12 26.48 18.34
CA GLY A 119 -37.83 27.58 18.99
C GLY A 119 -39.27 27.15 19.28
N TYR A 120 -39.66 27.12 20.57
CA TYR A 120 -41.03 27.09 21.18
C TYR A 120 -41.27 25.98 22.25
N PRO A 121 -42.13 26.25 23.26
CA PRO A 121 -41.80 26.02 24.68
C PRO A 121 -42.43 24.77 25.34
N LEU A 122 -41.93 24.53 26.57
CA LEU A 122 -42.33 23.51 27.54
C LEU A 122 -43.83 23.53 27.88
N THR A 123 -44.47 22.35 27.82
CA THR A 123 -45.68 22.04 28.59
C THR A 123 -45.56 20.63 29.18
N HIS A 124 -45.70 20.55 30.50
CA HIS A 124 -45.69 19.36 31.34
C HIS A 124 -46.91 18.46 31.05
N GLU A 125 -46.72 17.13 30.90
CA GLU A 125 -47.61 16.11 31.48
C GLU A 125 -46.89 14.75 31.64
N ARG A 126 -47.20 14.08 32.76
CA ARG A 126 -46.80 12.76 33.30
C ARG A 126 -47.21 11.60 32.35
N ALA A 127 -46.72 10.36 32.36
CA ALA A 127 -45.87 9.53 33.24
C ALA A 127 -45.53 8.19 32.52
N SER A 128 -44.63 7.40 33.14
CA SER A 128 -44.31 5.96 32.95
C SER A 128 -43.57 5.60 31.65
N SER A 129 -42.51 4.78 31.62
CA SER A 129 -42.11 3.65 32.45
C SER A 129 -40.60 3.36 32.30
N THR A 130 -40.09 2.52 33.18
CA THR A 130 -38.73 2.17 33.64
C THR A 130 -37.69 1.63 32.62
N PRO A 131 -36.40 1.56 33.03
CA PRO A 131 -35.24 1.26 32.19
C PRO A 131 -34.87 -0.23 32.17
N ASP A 132 -34.07 -0.69 31.19
CA ASP A 132 -32.98 -1.68 31.36
C ASP A 132 -32.25 -1.89 30.01
N LEU A 133 -30.92 -1.75 29.89
CA LEU A 133 -29.84 -2.63 30.38
C LEU A 133 -29.76 -3.97 29.61
N PHE A 134 -28.80 -4.07 28.67
CA PHE A 134 -28.23 -5.29 28.06
C PHE A 134 -29.14 -6.33 27.34
N GLY A 135 -28.82 -6.63 26.06
CA GLY A 135 -29.19 -7.92 25.43
C GLY A 135 -28.98 -8.00 23.91
N PRO A 136 -28.66 -9.17 23.30
CA PRO A 136 -27.55 -9.27 22.34
C PRO A 136 -27.91 -9.64 20.87
N LEU A 137 -26.92 -9.34 20.02
CA LEU A 137 -26.62 -9.79 18.65
C LEU A 137 -27.49 -10.91 18.05
N ALA A 138 -28.26 -10.55 17.01
CA ALA A 138 -28.97 -11.51 16.17
C ALA A 138 -28.00 -12.26 15.24
N LEU A 139 -28.02 -13.60 15.33
CA LEU A 139 -27.39 -14.52 14.39
C LEU A 139 -27.99 -14.40 12.98
N VAL A 140 -27.13 -14.45 11.97
CA VAL A 140 -27.50 -14.56 10.55
C VAL A 140 -27.76 -16.03 10.21
N PRO A 141 -28.89 -16.40 9.58
CA PRO A 141 -29.11 -17.77 9.11
C PRO A 141 -28.33 -18.08 7.83
N THR A 142 -27.59 -19.18 7.84
CA THR A 142 -27.09 -19.89 6.65
C THR A 142 -28.15 -20.85 6.15
N ASP A 143 -28.60 -20.67 4.90
CA ASP A 143 -29.41 -21.65 4.18
C ASP A 143 -28.56 -22.81 3.66
N VAL A 144 -29.15 -24.01 3.71
CA VAL A 144 -28.61 -25.33 3.37
C VAL A 144 -28.97 -25.68 1.94
#